data_AF-A0A6P0ING5-F1
#
_entry.id   AF-A0A6P0ING5-F1
#
_cell.length_a   1.000
_cell.length_b   1.000
_cell.length_c   1.000
_cell.angle_alpha   90.00
_cell.angle_beta   90.00
_cell.angle_gamma   90.00
#
_symmetry.space_group_name_H-M   'P 1'
#
loop_
_entity.id
_entity.type
_entity.pdbx_description
1 polymer ?
#
loop_
_entity_poly.entity_id
_entity_poly.type
_entity_poly.pdbx_seq_one_letter_code
_entity_poly.pdbx_strand_id
1 'polypeptide(L)'
;VGWDNFLSVKPHAAGLGPFFTGNWGVYAQNPDTAGHIFGTSEGAGTAILTFLGGFHPQTESLWLTDIAHHHLAIAVIFIIAGHMYRTNWGIGHSIKEIHSAHNPPAGTPFGGMLGEGHKGLYDTINNSLHFQLGLALSCLAVVCSLVAHHMYALPSYVFIAKDHTTMAALFTHHEYIAGFLMVGAFAHGAIFFVRDYDPEANKNNVLARMLEHKEALISHLSWVTLFLGFHTLGLYVHNDVVVAFGTPEKQILVEPVFAQFIQAAHGKLLYGFDTLLSNPDSLASGAGAAYLPGWMDAINSGTNSLFLTIGPGDFLVHHAIALGLHTTTLILVKGALDARGSKLMPDKKDFGYAFPCDGPGRGGTCDISAWDAFYLAMFWMLNTLGWLTFYWHWKHLCVWQNNVAQFNENSTYLMGWFRDYLWANSAPLINGYSPFGTNNLSVWAWMFLFAHLVWATGFMFLISWRGYWQELIETLVWAHERTPLANLVSWKDKPVALSIVQARLVGLTHFTVGYILTYAAFLIASTAGAFG
;
A
#
# COMPACT_ATOMS: atom_id res chain seq x y z
N VAL A 1 8.84 -22.32 29.04
CA VAL A 1 10.00 -21.59 29.60
C VAL A 1 9.51 -20.24 30.07
N GLY A 2 9.85 -19.83 31.29
CA GLY A 2 9.44 -18.57 31.91
C GLY A 2 10.59 -17.87 32.62
N TRP A 3 10.33 -16.70 33.20
CA TRP A 3 11.35 -15.90 33.92
C TRP A 3 12.00 -16.64 35.09
N ASP A 4 11.26 -17.56 35.71
CA ASP A 4 11.67 -18.40 36.84
C ASP A 4 12.70 -19.47 36.47
N ASN A 5 12.75 -19.92 35.21
CA ASN A 5 13.54 -21.09 34.82
C ASN A 5 14.40 -20.94 33.55
N PHE A 6 14.32 -19.82 32.80
CA PHE A 6 15.05 -19.66 31.53
C PHE A 6 16.59 -19.74 31.65
N LEU A 7 17.16 -19.42 32.82
CA LEU A 7 18.60 -19.56 33.08
C LEU A 7 19.03 -21.02 33.31
N SER A 8 18.10 -21.87 33.75
CA SER A 8 18.35 -23.29 34.04
C SER A 8 17.94 -24.24 32.92
N VAL A 9 17.09 -23.79 32.00
CA VAL A 9 16.62 -24.57 30.84
C VAL A 9 17.38 -24.13 29.60
N LYS A 10 18.18 -25.04 29.03
CA LYS A 10 18.93 -24.76 27.80
C LYS A 10 17.97 -24.76 26.59
N PRO A 11 18.11 -23.81 25.64
CA PRO A 11 17.35 -23.83 24.39
C PRO A 11 17.66 -25.04 23.49
N HIS A 12 18.87 -25.60 23.59
CA HIS A 12 19.29 -26.79 22.85
C HIS A 12 20.11 -27.73 23.76
N ALA A 13 19.96 -29.05 23.59
CA ALA A 13 20.58 -30.05 24.47
C ALA A 13 22.11 -29.91 24.56
N ALA A 14 22.77 -29.66 23.43
CA ALA A 14 24.23 -29.46 23.34
C ALA A 14 24.72 -28.10 23.91
N GLY A 15 23.82 -27.20 24.34
CA GLY A 15 24.18 -25.87 24.81
C GLY A 15 24.96 -25.05 23.78
N LEU A 16 25.86 -24.17 24.24
CA LEU A 16 26.68 -23.28 23.40
C LEU A 16 27.99 -23.91 22.89
N GLY A 17 28.29 -25.17 23.23
CA GLY A 17 29.54 -25.82 22.79
C GLY A 17 29.72 -25.85 21.26
N PRO A 18 28.71 -26.30 20.48
CA PRO A 18 28.77 -26.29 19.02
C PRO A 18 28.95 -24.89 18.41
N PHE A 19 28.38 -23.85 19.03
CA PHE A 19 28.55 -22.47 18.60
C PHE A 19 30.02 -22.03 18.60
N PHE A 20 30.73 -22.23 19.72
CA PHE A 20 32.13 -21.83 19.85
C PHE A 20 33.12 -22.69 19.07
N THR A 21 32.76 -23.94 18.78
CA THR A 21 33.59 -24.86 17.98
C THR A 21 33.38 -24.70 16.47
N GLY A 22 32.43 -23.86 16.05
CA GLY A 22 32.09 -23.65 14.63
C GLY A 22 31.24 -24.76 14.01
N ASN A 23 30.85 -25.78 14.78
CA ASN A 23 30.00 -26.87 14.30
C ASN A 23 28.51 -26.49 14.37
N TRP A 24 28.12 -25.42 13.66
CA TRP A 24 26.79 -24.81 13.77
C TRP A 24 25.66 -25.70 13.23
N GLY A 25 25.97 -26.64 12.34
CA GLY A 25 24.99 -27.57 11.75
C GLY A 25 24.25 -28.43 12.78
N VAL A 26 24.82 -28.62 13.98
CA VAL A 26 24.16 -29.33 15.09
C VAL A 26 22.83 -28.67 15.47
N TYR A 27 22.72 -27.34 15.40
CA TYR A 27 21.50 -26.62 15.77
C TYR A 27 20.34 -26.74 14.77
N ALA A 28 20.60 -27.32 13.60
CA ALA A 28 19.60 -27.56 12.55
C ALA A 28 19.07 -29.00 12.55
N GLN A 29 19.59 -29.87 13.43
CA GLN A 29 19.27 -31.29 13.43
C GLN A 29 17.95 -31.58 14.14
N ASN A 30 17.18 -32.54 13.59
CA ASN A 30 15.88 -32.97 14.11
C ASN A 30 14.88 -31.80 14.22
N PRO A 31 14.45 -31.21 13.09
CA PRO A 31 13.35 -30.25 13.09
C PRO A 31 12.05 -30.89 13.57
N ASP A 32 11.07 -30.05 13.90
CA ASP A 32 9.70 -30.51 14.13
C ASP A 32 9.22 -31.32 12.93
N THR A 33 8.59 -32.47 13.20
CA THR A 33 8.14 -33.38 12.14
C THR A 33 6.89 -32.85 11.44
N ALA A 34 6.56 -33.38 10.27
CA ALA A 34 5.29 -33.06 9.59
C ALA A 34 4.03 -33.41 10.41
N GLY A 35 4.16 -34.35 11.38
CA GLY A 35 3.09 -34.74 12.30
C GLY A 35 3.12 -33.99 13.64
N HIS A 36 3.95 -32.95 13.78
CA HIS A 36 4.04 -32.17 15.01
C HIS A 36 2.70 -31.48 15.35
N ILE A 37 2.32 -31.54 16.63
CA ILE A 37 1.17 -30.83 17.17
C ILE A 37 1.66 -29.59 17.92
N PHE A 38 1.40 -28.42 17.35
CA PHE A 38 1.89 -27.14 17.86
C PHE A 38 1.50 -26.93 19.34
N GLY A 39 2.47 -26.55 20.16
CA GLY A 39 2.30 -26.33 21.60
C GLY A 39 2.42 -27.59 22.45
N THR A 40 2.74 -28.75 21.86
CA THR A 40 2.95 -30.02 22.58
C THR A 40 4.33 -30.61 22.27
N SER A 41 4.70 -31.70 22.95
CA SER A 41 5.92 -32.46 22.63
C SER A 41 5.71 -33.57 21.60
N GLU A 42 4.48 -33.75 21.09
CA GLU A 42 4.17 -34.81 20.13
C GLU A 42 4.66 -34.43 18.73
N GLY A 43 5.61 -35.20 18.20
CA GLY A 43 6.25 -34.91 16.91
C GLY A 43 7.22 -33.71 16.93
N ALA A 44 7.48 -33.14 18.11
CA ALA A 44 8.40 -32.02 18.29
C ALA A 44 9.87 -32.46 18.15
N GLY A 45 10.64 -31.62 17.48
CA GLY A 45 12.07 -31.78 17.28
C GLY A 45 12.90 -31.10 18.37
N THR A 46 14.20 -31.00 18.12
CA THR A 46 15.15 -30.28 18.97
C THR A 46 15.91 -29.18 18.25
N ALA A 47 15.74 -29.04 16.94
CA ALA A 47 16.38 -27.98 16.16
C ALA A 47 15.95 -26.59 16.68
N ILE A 48 16.87 -25.63 16.63
CA ILE A 48 16.59 -24.24 17.00
C ILE A 48 16.82 -23.26 15.85
N LEU A 49 17.54 -23.67 14.80
CA LEU A 49 17.85 -22.87 13.62
C LEU A 49 17.76 -23.76 12.38
N THR A 50 16.75 -23.58 11.55
CA THR A 50 16.53 -24.41 10.34
C THR A 50 16.45 -23.55 9.08
N PHE A 51 16.34 -24.22 7.93
CA PHE A 51 16.14 -23.58 6.65
C PHE A 51 15.25 -24.47 5.76
N LEU A 52 14.07 -24.80 6.29
CA LEU A 52 13.17 -25.82 5.74
C LEU A 52 12.41 -25.30 4.51
N GLY A 53 11.98 -24.03 4.55
CA GLY A 53 11.06 -23.49 3.56
C GLY A 53 9.63 -24.04 3.72
N GLY A 54 8.69 -23.42 3.01
CA GLY A 54 7.27 -23.77 3.09
C GLY A 54 6.64 -23.47 4.45
N PHE A 55 5.65 -24.28 4.83
CA PHE A 55 4.82 -24.06 6.01
C PHE A 55 4.75 -25.30 6.90
N HIS A 56 4.57 -25.07 8.21
CA HIS A 56 4.26 -26.11 9.15
C HIS A 56 2.86 -26.70 8.84
N PRO A 57 2.71 -28.02 8.60
CA PRO A 57 1.49 -28.60 8.03
C PRO A 57 0.20 -28.36 8.84
N GLN A 58 0.27 -28.37 10.17
CA GLN A 58 -0.90 -28.15 11.02
C GLN A 58 -1.35 -26.67 11.07
N THR A 59 -0.39 -25.77 11.23
CA THR A 59 -0.63 -24.34 11.51
C THR A 59 -0.76 -23.51 10.24
N GLU A 60 -0.28 -24.04 9.10
CA GLU A 60 -0.21 -23.37 7.81
C GLU A 60 0.55 -22.03 7.88
N SER A 61 1.56 -22.00 8.73
CA SER A 61 2.42 -20.83 8.97
C SER A 61 3.89 -21.17 8.79
N LEU A 62 4.74 -20.16 8.65
CA LEU A 62 6.19 -20.32 8.63
C LEU A 62 6.69 -21.06 9.88
N TRP A 63 7.75 -21.85 9.72
CA TRP A 63 8.41 -22.56 10.81
C TRP A 63 9.07 -21.59 11.79
N LEU A 64 8.86 -21.79 13.09
CA LEU A 64 9.46 -20.93 14.12
C LEU A 64 11.00 -20.96 14.08
N THR A 65 11.59 -22.11 13.77
CA THR A 65 13.04 -22.28 13.64
C THR A 65 13.61 -21.59 12.40
N ASP A 66 12.84 -21.48 11.31
CA ASP A 66 13.21 -20.67 10.13
C ASP A 66 13.10 -19.18 10.47
N ILE A 67 12.07 -18.75 11.20
CA ILE A 67 11.92 -17.36 11.68
C ILE A 67 13.08 -16.99 12.61
N ALA A 68 13.45 -17.87 13.56
CA ALA A 68 14.56 -17.64 14.47
C ALA A 68 15.89 -17.50 13.71
N HIS A 69 16.12 -18.37 12.72
CA HIS A 69 17.30 -18.29 11.86
C HIS A 69 17.32 -17.03 11.01
N HIS A 70 16.18 -16.64 10.43
CA HIS A 70 16.04 -15.38 9.70
C HIS A 70 16.46 -14.18 10.57
N HIS A 71 15.93 -14.07 11.80
CA HIS A 71 16.25 -12.97 12.70
C HIS A 71 17.73 -12.94 13.09
N LEU A 72 18.33 -14.10 13.37
CA LEU A 72 19.75 -14.19 13.66
C LEU A 72 20.61 -13.75 12.46
N ALA A 73 20.25 -14.19 11.24
CA ALA A 73 20.97 -13.83 10.02
C ALA A 73 20.90 -12.32 9.74
N ILE A 74 19.71 -11.71 9.79
CA ILE A 74 19.56 -10.26 9.56
C ILE A 74 20.21 -9.44 10.69
N ALA A 75 20.23 -9.94 11.93
CA ALA A 75 20.93 -9.27 13.03
C ALA A 75 22.43 -9.16 12.75
N VAL A 76 23.07 -10.21 12.23
CA VAL A 76 24.48 -10.17 11.81
C VAL A 76 24.69 -9.15 10.68
N ILE A 77 23.81 -9.15 9.67
CA ILE A 77 23.87 -8.18 8.56
C ILE A 77 23.79 -6.75 9.10
N PHE A 78 22.84 -6.46 10.00
CA PHE A 78 22.67 -5.12 10.56
C PHE A 78 23.79 -4.72 11.52
N ILE A 79 24.36 -5.65 12.28
CA ILE A 79 25.54 -5.37 13.12
C ILE A 79 26.72 -4.96 12.22
N ILE A 80 27.00 -5.72 11.15
CA ILE A 80 28.09 -5.39 10.22
C ILE A 80 27.82 -4.03 9.54
N ALA A 81 26.61 -3.82 9.01
CA ALA A 81 26.24 -2.56 8.37
C ALA A 81 26.30 -1.36 9.33
N GLY A 82 25.97 -1.55 10.60
CA GLY A 82 26.03 -0.53 11.66
C GLY A 82 27.44 0.01 11.95
N HIS A 83 28.48 -0.65 11.47
CA HIS A 83 29.88 -0.24 11.63
C HIS A 83 30.49 0.38 10.35
N MET A 84 29.68 0.68 9.32
CA MET A 84 30.16 1.22 8.05
C MET A 84 30.55 2.72 8.14
N TYR A 85 29.78 3.53 8.87
CA TYR A 85 29.92 4.99 8.82
C TYR A 85 30.85 5.51 9.92
N ARG A 86 31.66 6.53 9.57
CA ARG A 86 32.68 7.09 10.45
C ARG A 86 32.05 7.79 11.64
N THR A 87 32.55 7.47 12.83
CA THR A 87 32.17 8.11 14.11
C THR A 87 33.38 8.82 14.71
N ASN A 88 33.32 9.18 16.01
CA ASN A 88 34.44 9.77 16.76
C ASN A 88 35.69 8.87 16.87
N TRP A 89 35.60 7.60 16.46
CA TRP A 89 36.71 6.64 16.44
C TRP A 89 37.61 6.75 15.19
N GLY A 90 37.31 7.64 14.25
CA GLY A 90 38.19 7.98 13.12
C GLY A 90 38.24 6.97 11.97
N ILE A 91 37.58 5.81 12.10
CA ILE A 91 37.49 4.76 11.07
C ILE A 91 36.04 4.67 10.56
N GLY A 92 35.87 4.43 9.26
CA GLY A 92 34.58 4.31 8.56
C GLY A 92 34.42 5.33 7.45
N HIS A 93 33.24 5.38 6.82
CA HIS A 93 32.96 6.26 5.69
C HIS A 93 32.19 7.53 6.08
N SER A 94 32.48 8.65 5.40
CA SER A 94 31.64 9.85 5.42
C SER A 94 30.62 9.80 4.29
N ILE A 95 29.33 9.86 4.62
CA ILE A 95 28.23 9.87 3.62
C ILE A 95 28.39 11.04 2.65
N LYS A 96 28.82 12.21 3.15
CA LYS A 96 29.08 13.41 2.34
C LYS A 96 30.17 13.18 1.28
N GLU A 97 31.25 12.48 1.66
CA GLU A 97 32.34 12.13 0.76
C GLU A 97 31.88 11.09 -0.27
N ILE A 98 31.13 10.06 0.17
CA ILE A 98 30.54 9.04 -0.73
C ILE A 98 29.65 9.72 -1.78
N HIS A 99 28.74 10.61 -1.37
CA HIS A 99 27.85 11.32 -2.30
C HIS A 99 28.66 12.16 -3.29
N SER A 100 29.61 12.95 -2.81
CA SER A 100 30.42 13.84 -3.67
C SER A 100 31.28 13.07 -4.67
N ALA A 101 31.69 11.83 -4.34
CA ALA A 101 32.49 10.97 -5.20
C ALA A 101 31.64 10.11 -6.17
N HIS A 102 30.36 9.86 -5.87
CA HIS A 102 29.46 9.07 -6.71
C HIS A 102 28.94 9.89 -7.90
N ASN A 103 29.77 10.05 -8.92
CA ASN A 103 29.40 10.56 -10.24
C ASN A 103 29.99 9.63 -11.32
N PRO A 104 29.22 9.21 -12.34
CA PRO A 104 29.76 8.41 -13.43
C PRO A 104 31.01 9.05 -14.03
N PRO A 105 32.12 8.30 -14.23
CA PRO A 105 33.33 8.87 -14.78
C PRO A 105 33.07 9.49 -16.15
N ALA A 106 33.60 10.69 -16.39
CA ALA A 106 33.34 11.46 -17.61
C ALA A 106 33.70 10.72 -18.92
N GLY A 107 34.58 9.72 -18.87
CA GLY A 107 34.94 8.87 -20.03
C GLY A 107 34.05 7.63 -20.24
N THR A 108 32.99 7.44 -19.46
CA THR A 108 32.02 6.34 -19.65
C THR A 108 30.85 6.80 -20.52
N PRO A 109 30.09 5.88 -21.17
CA PRO A 109 28.94 6.25 -22.01
C PRO A 109 27.88 7.12 -21.32
N PHE A 110 27.81 7.06 -19.98
CA PHE A 110 26.87 7.84 -19.16
C PHE A 110 27.54 8.97 -18.37
N GLY A 111 28.85 9.18 -18.56
CA GLY A 111 29.63 10.23 -17.93
C GLY A 111 29.07 11.62 -18.24
N GLY A 112 28.80 12.41 -17.20
CA GLY A 112 28.29 13.79 -17.35
C GLY A 112 26.81 13.93 -17.72
N MET A 113 26.08 12.85 -18.04
CA MET A 113 24.64 12.92 -18.34
C MET A 113 23.78 13.37 -17.15
N LEU A 114 24.28 13.19 -15.92
CA LEU A 114 23.65 13.56 -14.66
C LEU A 114 24.21 14.86 -14.05
N GLY A 115 24.97 15.64 -14.83
CA GLY A 115 25.59 16.89 -14.39
C GLY A 115 26.60 16.68 -13.27
N GLU A 116 26.48 17.47 -12.20
CA GLU A 116 27.32 17.37 -10.99
C GLU A 116 26.92 16.20 -10.07
N GLY A 117 25.96 15.36 -10.47
CA GLY A 117 25.59 14.14 -9.76
C GLY A 117 25.00 14.44 -8.38
N HIS A 118 25.55 13.82 -7.33
CA HIS A 118 25.04 13.90 -5.95
C HIS A 118 25.68 15.02 -5.11
N LYS A 119 26.46 15.93 -5.71
CA LYS A 119 27.04 17.08 -4.98
C LYS A 119 25.95 17.93 -4.32
N GLY A 120 26.20 18.36 -3.08
CA GLY A 120 25.27 19.15 -2.27
C GLY A 120 24.13 18.35 -1.63
N LEU A 121 23.80 17.14 -2.11
CA LEU A 121 22.64 16.38 -1.61
C LEU A 121 22.75 16.02 -0.13
N TYR A 122 23.94 15.73 0.39
CA TYR A 122 24.08 15.42 1.81
C TYR A 122 23.57 16.56 2.69
N ASP A 123 23.98 17.80 2.42
CA ASP A 123 23.54 18.96 3.20
C ASP A 123 22.07 19.28 2.92
N THR A 124 21.60 19.16 1.67
CA THR A 124 20.19 19.34 1.30
C THR A 124 19.26 18.40 2.08
N ILE A 125 19.64 17.13 2.21
CA ILE A 125 18.88 16.12 2.97
C ILE A 125 19.03 16.35 4.47
N ASN A 126 20.25 16.55 4.96
CA ASN A 126 20.53 16.64 6.39
C ASN A 126 19.94 17.90 7.03
N ASN A 127 19.82 18.99 6.28
CA ASN A 127 19.32 20.27 6.80
C ASN A 127 17.80 20.43 6.67
N SER A 128 17.11 19.64 5.83
CA SER A 128 15.65 19.70 5.68
C SER A 128 14.95 18.53 6.37
N LEU A 129 14.17 18.83 7.41
CA LEU A 129 13.28 17.87 8.03
C LEU A 129 12.16 17.41 7.09
N HIS A 130 11.71 18.26 6.17
CA HIS A 130 10.69 17.89 5.19
C HIS A 130 11.23 16.88 4.16
N PHE A 131 12.49 17.01 3.75
CA PHE A 131 13.13 16.00 2.90
C PHE A 131 13.28 14.66 3.63
N GLN A 132 13.79 14.69 4.87
CA GLN A 132 13.96 13.48 5.68
C GLN A 132 12.63 12.78 5.96
N LEU A 133 11.59 13.54 6.32
CA LEU A 133 10.27 12.98 6.55
C LEU A 133 9.65 12.43 5.26
N GLY A 134 9.83 13.10 4.12
CA GLY A 134 9.42 12.59 2.81
C GLY A 134 10.05 11.23 2.49
N LEU A 135 11.38 11.12 2.68
CA LEU A 135 12.08 9.84 2.49
C LEU A 135 11.63 8.76 3.48
N ALA A 136 11.55 9.09 4.77
CA ALA A 136 11.17 8.13 5.80
C ALA A 136 9.76 7.58 5.57
N LEU A 137 8.81 8.44 5.21
CA LEU A 137 7.44 8.05 4.86
C LEU A 137 7.42 7.17 3.59
N SER A 138 8.21 7.50 2.56
CA SER A 138 8.27 6.70 1.33
C SER A 138 8.83 5.30 1.60
N CYS A 139 9.94 5.20 2.34
CA CYS A 139 10.52 3.91 2.72
C CYS A 139 9.55 3.09 3.58
N LEU A 140 8.91 3.73 4.57
CA LEU A 140 7.96 3.06 5.45
C LEU A 140 6.70 2.61 4.69
N ALA A 141 6.21 3.41 3.74
CA ALA A 141 5.06 3.06 2.90
C ALA A 141 5.33 1.81 2.06
N VAL A 142 6.50 1.74 1.41
CA VAL A 142 6.91 0.56 0.63
C VAL A 142 7.00 -0.69 1.50
N VAL A 143 7.64 -0.59 2.67
CA VAL A 143 7.73 -1.72 3.60
C VAL A 143 6.37 -2.09 4.17
N CYS A 144 5.48 -1.12 4.43
CA CYS A 144 4.13 -1.39 4.94
C CYS A 144 3.27 -2.16 3.94
N SER A 145 3.30 -1.81 2.65
CA SER A 145 2.65 -2.58 1.60
C SER A 145 3.31 -3.96 1.41
N LEU A 146 4.64 -4.04 1.51
CA LEU A 146 5.35 -5.32 1.48
C LEU A 146 4.90 -6.24 2.62
N VAL A 147 4.70 -5.70 3.83
CA VAL A 147 4.14 -6.43 4.98
C VAL A 147 2.77 -6.99 4.63
N ALA A 148 1.86 -6.19 4.06
CA ALA A 148 0.54 -6.66 3.66
C ALA A 148 0.62 -7.82 2.66
N HIS A 149 1.40 -7.65 1.58
CA HIS A 149 1.56 -8.65 0.53
C HIS A 149 2.26 -9.93 0.99
N HIS A 150 3.26 -9.84 1.86
CA HIS A 150 3.96 -11.02 2.37
C HIS A 150 3.15 -11.74 3.45
N MET A 151 2.45 -11.04 4.34
CA MET A 151 1.72 -11.69 5.44
C MET A 151 0.57 -12.57 4.98
N TYR A 152 -0.14 -12.21 3.91
CA TYR A 152 -1.22 -13.06 3.41
C TYR A 152 -0.70 -14.28 2.62
N ALA A 153 0.41 -14.13 1.89
CA ALA A 153 0.98 -15.18 1.05
C ALA A 153 1.92 -16.13 1.82
N LEU A 154 2.59 -15.62 2.86
CA LEU A 154 3.53 -16.33 3.73
C LEU A 154 3.14 -16.09 5.20
N PRO A 155 2.06 -16.72 5.71
CA PRO A 155 1.56 -16.48 7.07
C PRO A 155 2.62 -16.78 8.13
N SER A 156 2.96 -15.78 8.96
CA SER A 156 3.99 -15.92 10.00
C SER A 156 3.44 -16.29 11.37
N TYR A 157 2.11 -16.18 11.57
CA TYR A 157 1.45 -16.52 12.82
C TYR A 157 0.67 -17.83 12.71
N VAL A 158 0.69 -18.57 13.81
CA VAL A 158 0.07 -19.90 13.91
C VAL A 158 -1.45 -19.79 13.72
N PHE A 159 -2.00 -20.62 12.82
CA PHE A 159 -3.42 -20.70 12.46
C PHE A 159 -4.03 -19.44 11.83
N ILE A 160 -3.26 -18.37 11.60
CA ILE A 160 -3.82 -17.13 11.06
C ILE A 160 -4.38 -17.29 9.64
N ALA A 161 -3.85 -18.23 8.85
CA ALA A 161 -4.38 -18.55 7.52
C ALA A 161 -5.84 -19.04 7.53
N LYS A 162 -6.28 -19.58 8.68
CA LYS A 162 -7.64 -20.11 8.91
C LYS A 162 -8.60 -19.05 9.43
N ASP A 163 -8.08 -17.94 9.97
CA ASP A 163 -8.88 -16.79 10.37
C ASP A 163 -9.01 -15.79 9.20
N HIS A 164 -9.97 -16.07 8.34
CA HIS A 164 -10.21 -15.31 7.11
C HIS A 164 -10.54 -13.84 7.37
N THR A 165 -11.33 -13.54 8.42
CA THR A 165 -11.72 -12.17 8.76
C THR A 165 -10.52 -11.38 9.25
N THR A 166 -9.68 -11.96 10.11
CA THR A 166 -8.46 -11.30 10.58
C THR A 166 -7.48 -11.07 9.44
N MET A 167 -7.29 -12.04 8.54
CA MET A 167 -6.43 -11.86 7.37
C MET A 167 -6.92 -10.75 6.44
N ALA A 168 -8.23 -10.71 6.17
CA ALA A 168 -8.83 -9.66 5.36
C ALA A 168 -8.65 -8.27 5.97
N ALA A 169 -8.86 -8.17 7.29
CA ALA A 169 -8.65 -6.94 8.03
C ALA A 169 -7.18 -6.50 8.01
N LEU A 170 -6.23 -7.41 8.24
CA LEU A 170 -4.79 -7.09 8.26
C LEU A 170 -4.26 -6.62 6.91
N PHE A 171 -4.63 -7.30 5.82
CA PHE A 171 -4.22 -6.89 4.47
C PHE A 171 -4.75 -5.50 4.15
N THR A 172 -6.06 -5.30 4.33
CA THR A 172 -6.72 -4.01 4.07
C THR A 172 -6.12 -2.90 4.92
N HIS A 173 -5.95 -3.14 6.23
CA HIS A 173 -5.39 -2.16 7.16
C HIS A 173 -4.01 -1.64 6.73
N HIS A 174 -3.08 -2.54 6.43
CA HIS A 174 -1.71 -2.16 6.07
C HIS A 174 -1.66 -1.48 4.71
N GLU A 175 -2.47 -1.89 3.72
CA GLU A 175 -2.53 -1.22 2.42
C GLU A 175 -3.06 0.22 2.52
N TYR A 176 -4.12 0.46 3.31
CA TYR A 176 -4.59 1.83 3.58
C TYR A 176 -3.50 2.66 4.26
N ILE A 177 -2.85 2.15 5.31
CA ILE A 177 -1.73 2.86 5.95
C ILE A 177 -0.61 3.17 4.95
N ALA A 178 -0.21 2.21 4.12
CA ALA A 178 0.82 2.40 3.11
C ALA A 178 0.46 3.53 2.13
N GLY A 179 -0.80 3.61 1.67
CA GLY A 179 -1.24 4.71 0.81
C GLY A 179 -1.20 6.08 1.49
N PHE A 180 -1.63 6.19 2.75
CA PHE A 180 -1.53 7.45 3.51
C PHE A 180 -0.08 7.88 3.71
N LEU A 181 0.81 6.94 4.07
CA LEU A 181 2.23 7.20 4.21
C LEU A 181 2.84 7.65 2.88
N MET A 182 2.49 6.99 1.77
CA MET A 182 3.00 7.34 0.43
C MET A 182 2.55 8.73 -0.01
N VAL A 183 1.27 9.07 0.14
CA VAL A 183 0.77 10.42 -0.19
C VAL A 183 1.44 11.47 0.71
N GLY A 184 1.61 11.17 2.00
CA GLY A 184 2.35 12.02 2.94
C GLY A 184 3.80 12.25 2.53
N ALA A 185 4.47 11.22 2.00
CA ALA A 185 5.85 11.33 1.51
C ALA A 185 5.98 12.40 0.41
N PHE A 186 5.10 12.35 -0.59
CA PHE A 186 5.08 13.34 -1.67
C PHE A 186 4.63 14.72 -1.21
N ALA A 187 3.68 14.81 -0.26
CA ALA A 187 3.29 16.08 0.34
C ALA A 187 4.48 16.77 1.03
N HIS A 188 5.26 16.02 1.82
CA HIS A 188 6.47 16.54 2.46
C HIS A 188 7.59 16.85 1.45
N GLY A 189 7.70 16.10 0.35
CA GLY A 189 8.57 16.45 -0.77
C GLY A 189 8.18 17.79 -1.42
N ALA A 190 6.89 18.05 -1.63
CA ALA A 190 6.40 19.32 -2.14
C ALA A 190 6.64 20.48 -1.15
N ILE A 191 6.43 20.25 0.15
CA ILE A 191 6.74 21.25 1.19
C ILE A 191 8.24 21.58 1.20
N PHE A 192 9.10 20.57 1.07
CA PHE A 192 10.55 20.76 0.91
C PHE A 192 10.85 21.68 -0.28
N PHE A 193 10.27 21.41 -1.46
CA PHE A 193 10.52 22.24 -2.65
C PHE A 193 10.08 23.70 -2.46
N VAL A 194 9.04 23.97 -1.68
CA VAL A 194 8.56 25.33 -1.41
C VAL A 194 9.46 26.04 -0.38
N ARG A 195 9.77 25.37 0.74
CA ARG A 195 10.33 26.03 1.92
C ARG A 195 11.84 25.92 2.05
N ASP A 196 12.40 24.77 1.70
CA ASP A 196 13.76 24.39 2.10
C ASP A 196 14.71 24.22 0.91
N TYR A 197 14.19 24.02 -0.30
CA TYR A 197 15.01 23.88 -1.50
C TYR A 197 15.70 25.18 -1.89
N ASP A 198 17.04 25.15 -1.88
CA ASP A 198 17.93 26.18 -2.39
C ASP A 198 18.47 25.79 -3.79
N PRO A 199 18.08 26.51 -4.87
CA PRO A 199 18.59 26.29 -6.21
C PRO A 199 20.10 26.48 -6.36
N GLU A 200 20.72 27.39 -5.58
CA GLU A 200 22.15 27.66 -5.71
C GLU A 200 22.99 26.52 -5.10
N ALA A 201 22.62 26.04 -3.92
CA ALA A 201 23.26 24.88 -3.30
C ALA A 201 23.09 23.57 -4.10
N ASN A 202 22.03 23.47 -4.92
CA ASN A 202 21.72 22.28 -5.71
C ASN A 202 22.01 22.46 -7.21
N LYS A 203 22.72 23.52 -7.61
CA LYS A 203 22.95 23.85 -9.01
C LYS A 203 23.58 22.70 -9.81
N ASN A 204 22.93 22.34 -10.93
CA ASN A 204 23.34 21.27 -11.85
C ASN A 204 23.52 19.87 -11.21
N ASN A 205 23.03 19.65 -9.99
CA ASN A 205 22.97 18.31 -9.41
C ASN A 205 21.70 17.57 -9.90
N VAL A 206 21.54 16.31 -9.51
CA VAL A 206 20.39 15.49 -9.96
C VAL A 206 19.02 16.09 -9.64
N LEU A 207 18.89 16.84 -8.54
CA LEU A 207 17.63 17.44 -8.12
C LEU A 207 17.28 18.65 -8.99
N ALA A 208 18.26 19.53 -9.27
CA ALA A 208 18.07 20.65 -10.17
C ALA A 208 17.76 20.19 -11.60
N ARG A 209 18.51 19.20 -12.11
CA ARG A 209 18.29 18.67 -13.46
C ARG A 209 16.89 18.11 -13.62
N MET A 210 16.39 17.38 -12.62
CA MET A 210 15.02 16.85 -12.61
C MET A 210 13.96 17.95 -12.74
N LEU A 211 14.16 19.11 -12.10
CA LEU A 211 13.28 20.27 -12.25
C LEU A 211 13.36 20.93 -13.64
N GLU A 212 14.52 20.89 -14.30
CA GLU A 212 14.72 21.48 -15.65
C GLU A 212 13.93 20.76 -16.76
N HIS A 213 13.60 19.48 -16.57
CA HIS A 213 12.81 18.69 -17.52
C HIS A 213 11.50 18.17 -16.92
N LYS A 214 10.95 18.89 -15.93
CA LYS A 214 9.71 18.48 -15.24
C LYS A 214 8.53 18.28 -16.19
N GLU A 215 8.42 19.06 -17.27
CA GLU A 215 7.35 18.94 -18.26
C GLU A 215 7.41 17.61 -19.01
N ALA A 216 8.61 17.08 -19.24
CA ALA A 216 8.79 15.76 -19.83
C ALA A 216 8.30 14.66 -18.88
N LEU A 217 8.67 14.73 -17.60
CA LEU A 217 8.23 13.75 -16.59
C LEU A 217 6.70 13.75 -16.44
N ILE A 218 6.10 14.94 -16.32
CA ILE A 218 4.65 15.11 -16.18
C ILE A 218 3.92 14.62 -17.44
N SER A 219 4.43 14.94 -18.64
CA SER A 219 3.77 14.54 -19.88
C SER A 219 3.82 13.03 -20.12
N HIS A 220 4.90 12.35 -19.76
CA HIS A 220 4.99 10.89 -19.85
C HIS A 220 4.04 10.21 -18.85
N LEU A 221 4.00 10.68 -17.60
CA LEU A 221 3.05 10.15 -16.60
C LEU A 221 1.59 10.38 -17.04
N SER A 222 1.30 11.52 -17.66
CA SER A 222 -0.01 11.81 -18.26
C SER A 222 -0.33 10.83 -19.38
N TRP A 223 0.61 10.58 -20.31
CA TRP A 223 0.42 9.61 -21.39
C TRP A 223 0.15 8.20 -20.86
N VAL A 224 0.95 7.70 -19.90
CA VAL A 224 0.74 6.37 -19.30
C VAL A 224 -0.64 6.28 -18.64
N THR A 225 -1.03 7.31 -17.89
CA THR A 225 -2.34 7.37 -17.23
C THR A 225 -3.48 7.31 -18.25
N LEU A 226 -3.42 8.11 -19.31
CA LEU A 226 -4.44 8.10 -20.38
C LEU A 226 -4.45 6.76 -21.12
N PHE A 227 -3.28 6.22 -21.44
CA PHE A 227 -3.15 4.94 -22.11
C PHE A 227 -3.80 3.82 -21.28
N LEU A 228 -3.42 3.69 -20.01
CA LEU A 228 -4.01 2.67 -19.13
C LEU A 228 -5.51 2.89 -18.95
N GLY A 229 -5.95 4.14 -18.76
CA GLY A 229 -7.36 4.50 -18.57
C GLY A 229 -8.24 4.10 -19.75
N PHE A 230 -7.86 4.52 -20.96
CA PHE A 230 -8.63 4.24 -22.17
C PHE A 230 -8.74 2.74 -22.45
N HIS A 231 -7.63 1.99 -22.34
CA HIS A 231 -7.64 0.57 -22.69
C HIS A 231 -8.28 -0.29 -21.60
N THR A 232 -7.98 -0.04 -20.32
CA THR A 232 -8.54 -0.85 -19.21
C THR A 232 -10.05 -0.67 -19.13
N LEU A 233 -10.54 0.58 -19.11
CA LEU A 233 -11.97 0.85 -19.10
C LEU A 233 -12.64 0.38 -20.39
N GLY A 234 -11.98 0.58 -21.54
CA GLY A 234 -12.48 0.14 -22.85
C GLY A 234 -12.70 -1.38 -22.90
N LEU A 235 -11.78 -2.17 -22.36
CA LEU A 235 -11.91 -3.63 -22.27
C LEU A 235 -13.02 -4.05 -21.31
N TYR A 236 -13.11 -3.43 -20.13
CA TYR A 236 -14.21 -3.70 -19.19
C TYR A 236 -15.58 -3.42 -19.81
N VAL A 237 -15.74 -2.25 -20.45
CA VAL A 237 -17.00 -1.86 -21.12
C VAL A 237 -17.31 -2.78 -22.29
N HIS A 238 -16.31 -3.15 -23.11
CA HIS A 238 -16.50 -4.14 -24.18
C HIS A 238 -17.02 -5.46 -23.61
N ASN A 239 -16.39 -5.97 -22.55
CA ASN A 239 -16.77 -7.23 -21.90
C ASN A 239 -18.18 -7.17 -21.31
N ASP A 240 -18.54 -6.08 -20.61
CA ASP A 240 -19.91 -5.87 -20.12
C ASP A 240 -20.94 -5.93 -21.25
N VAL A 241 -20.68 -5.25 -22.37
CA VAL A 241 -21.62 -5.18 -23.51
C VAL A 241 -21.83 -6.55 -24.14
N VAL A 242 -20.77 -7.30 -24.42
CA VAL A 242 -20.90 -8.62 -25.07
C VAL A 242 -21.52 -9.68 -24.14
N VAL A 243 -21.28 -9.59 -22.83
CA VAL A 243 -21.96 -10.41 -21.82
C VAL A 243 -23.44 -10.05 -21.74
N ALA A 244 -23.78 -8.76 -21.72
CA ALA A 244 -25.17 -8.28 -21.72
C ALA A 244 -25.95 -8.72 -22.97
N PHE A 245 -25.29 -8.89 -24.12
CA PHE A 245 -25.88 -9.44 -25.34
C PHE A 245 -25.94 -10.97 -25.38
N GLY A 246 -25.54 -11.66 -24.31
CA GLY A 246 -25.58 -13.12 -24.25
C GLY A 246 -24.50 -13.81 -25.10
N THR A 247 -23.42 -13.11 -25.42
CA THR A 247 -22.26 -13.62 -26.17
C THR A 247 -20.96 -13.51 -25.38
N PRO A 248 -20.85 -14.17 -24.20
CA PRO A 248 -19.69 -14.07 -23.32
C PRO A 248 -18.38 -14.58 -23.95
N GLU A 249 -18.45 -15.43 -24.98
CA GLU A 249 -17.31 -15.91 -25.76
C GLU A 249 -16.64 -14.84 -26.61
N LYS A 250 -17.29 -13.68 -26.81
CA LYS A 250 -16.74 -12.52 -27.54
C LYS A 250 -16.02 -11.52 -26.63
N GLN A 251 -15.90 -11.83 -25.35
CA GLN A 251 -15.06 -11.05 -24.44
C GLN A 251 -13.60 -11.08 -24.91
N ILE A 252 -12.87 -10.02 -24.59
CA ILE A 252 -11.42 -9.98 -24.77
C ILE A 252 -10.79 -10.42 -23.45
N LEU A 253 -10.30 -11.66 -23.44
CA LEU A 253 -9.71 -12.30 -22.26
C LEU A 253 -8.21 -12.45 -22.49
N VAL A 254 -7.42 -11.55 -21.89
CA VAL A 254 -5.96 -11.55 -22.02
C VAL A 254 -5.34 -12.27 -20.84
N GLU A 255 -4.59 -13.35 -21.10
CA GLU A 255 -3.87 -14.09 -20.07
C GLU A 255 -2.67 -13.27 -19.54
N PRO A 256 -2.45 -13.21 -18.21
CA PRO A 256 -1.30 -12.54 -17.61
C PRO A 256 -0.03 -13.40 -17.71
N VAL A 257 0.37 -13.76 -18.93
CA VAL A 257 1.46 -14.72 -19.22
C VAL A 257 2.79 -14.36 -18.57
N PHE A 258 3.11 -13.07 -18.42
CA PHE A 258 4.33 -12.63 -17.74
C PHE A 258 4.30 -12.94 -16.24
N ALA A 259 3.16 -12.76 -15.59
CA ALA A 259 3.01 -13.09 -14.17
C ALA A 259 2.91 -14.61 -13.95
N GLN A 260 2.25 -15.34 -14.86
CA GLN A 260 2.23 -16.81 -14.84
C GLN A 260 3.63 -17.41 -15.05
N PHE A 261 4.43 -16.82 -15.94
CA PHE A 261 5.85 -17.15 -16.11
C PHE A 261 6.64 -16.93 -14.82
N ILE A 262 6.42 -15.83 -14.10
CA ILE A 262 7.07 -15.60 -12.79
C ILE A 262 6.66 -16.67 -11.77
N GLN A 263 5.38 -17.07 -11.73
CA GLN A 263 4.94 -18.18 -10.86
C GLN A 263 5.65 -19.49 -11.21
N ALA A 264 5.80 -19.79 -12.50
CA ALA A 264 6.54 -20.97 -12.96
C ALA A 264 8.04 -20.90 -12.69
N ALA A 265 8.66 -19.72 -12.88
CA ALA A 265 10.05 -19.47 -12.52
C ALA A 265 10.31 -19.72 -11.02
N HIS A 266 9.30 -19.49 -10.18
CA HIS A 266 9.29 -19.83 -8.75
C HIS A 266 8.89 -21.27 -8.43
N GLY A 267 8.64 -22.15 -9.41
CA GLY A 267 8.38 -23.57 -9.18
C GLY A 267 6.93 -24.00 -9.24
N LYS A 268 6.00 -23.11 -9.61
CA LYS A 268 4.60 -23.48 -9.81
C LYS A 268 4.43 -24.26 -11.13
N LEU A 269 4.02 -25.51 -11.05
CA LEU A 269 3.95 -26.41 -12.20
C LEU A 269 2.70 -26.22 -13.07
N LEU A 270 1.66 -25.59 -12.53
CA LEU A 270 0.32 -25.49 -13.13
C LEU A 270 0.30 -25.00 -14.59
N TYR A 271 1.17 -24.06 -14.96
CA TYR A 271 1.15 -23.42 -16.29
C TYR A 271 2.08 -24.09 -17.31
N GLY A 272 2.92 -25.04 -16.91
CA GLY A 272 3.74 -25.82 -17.84
C GLY A 272 4.83 -25.06 -18.60
N PHE A 273 5.36 -23.94 -18.08
CA PHE A 273 6.45 -23.20 -18.71
C PHE A 273 7.82 -23.90 -18.63
N ASP A 274 7.99 -24.85 -17.71
CA ASP A 274 9.21 -25.66 -17.53
C ASP A 274 10.53 -24.85 -17.55
N THR A 275 10.64 -23.90 -16.61
CA THR A 275 11.76 -22.96 -16.52
C THR A 275 12.21 -22.72 -15.08
N LEU A 276 13.51 -22.45 -14.89
CA LEU A 276 14.11 -22.19 -13.58
C LEU A 276 13.66 -23.23 -12.54
N LEU A 277 13.00 -22.84 -11.45
CA LEU A 277 12.62 -23.75 -10.38
C LEU A 277 11.51 -24.74 -10.76
N SER A 278 10.72 -24.47 -11.81
CA SER A 278 9.75 -25.45 -12.33
C SER A 278 10.38 -26.54 -13.20
N ASN A 279 11.65 -26.36 -13.60
CA ASN A 279 12.41 -27.35 -14.35
C ASN A 279 13.41 -28.05 -13.41
N PRO A 280 13.27 -29.36 -13.15
CA PRO A 280 14.14 -30.08 -12.22
C PRO A 280 15.60 -30.17 -12.70
N ASP A 281 15.83 -30.08 -14.02
CA ASP A 281 17.15 -30.14 -14.65
C ASP A 281 17.82 -28.76 -14.80
N SER A 282 17.14 -27.68 -14.41
CA SER A 282 17.71 -26.33 -14.45
C SER A 282 18.84 -26.16 -13.44
N LEU A 283 19.84 -25.34 -13.78
CA LEU A 283 20.89 -24.92 -12.85
C LEU A 283 20.34 -24.28 -11.57
N ALA A 284 19.19 -23.60 -11.66
CA ALA A 284 18.55 -22.99 -10.49
C ALA A 284 18.05 -24.06 -9.49
N SER A 285 17.45 -25.13 -10.00
CA SER A 285 16.95 -26.27 -9.20
C SER A 285 18.09 -27.15 -8.71
N GLY A 286 19.13 -27.34 -9.55
CA GLY A 286 20.30 -28.16 -9.25
C GLY A 286 21.23 -27.63 -8.16
N ALA A 287 21.01 -26.40 -7.67
CA ALA A 287 21.78 -25.82 -6.57
C ALA A 287 21.57 -26.55 -5.22
N GLY A 288 20.57 -27.43 -5.11
CA GLY A 288 20.35 -28.28 -3.94
C GLY A 288 20.07 -27.51 -2.64
N ALA A 289 19.44 -26.34 -2.75
CA ALA A 289 19.18 -25.48 -1.60
C ALA A 289 18.20 -26.14 -0.61
N ALA A 290 18.53 -26.12 0.67
CA ALA A 290 17.79 -26.84 1.71
C ALA A 290 16.30 -26.43 1.83
N TYR A 291 15.97 -25.17 1.49
CA TYR A 291 14.60 -24.65 1.54
C TYR A 291 13.72 -25.13 0.37
N LEU A 292 14.34 -25.60 -0.72
CA LEU A 292 13.66 -25.78 -2.00
C LEU A 292 12.57 -26.86 -1.94
N PRO A 293 12.76 -28.04 -1.31
CA PRO A 293 11.69 -29.02 -1.19
C PRO A 293 10.44 -28.47 -0.49
N GLY A 294 10.61 -27.85 0.69
CA GLY A 294 9.48 -27.26 1.43
C GLY A 294 8.80 -26.12 0.67
N TRP A 295 9.57 -25.32 -0.06
CA TRP A 295 9.04 -24.31 -0.97
C TRP A 295 8.19 -24.90 -2.10
N MET A 296 8.72 -25.93 -2.79
CA MET A 296 8.04 -26.60 -3.90
C MET A 296 6.75 -27.28 -3.47
N ASP A 297 6.73 -27.86 -2.27
CA ASP A 297 5.53 -28.43 -1.67
C ASP A 297 4.48 -27.34 -1.40
N ALA A 298 4.89 -26.22 -0.79
CA ALA A 298 3.99 -25.13 -0.44
C ALA A 298 3.37 -24.46 -1.68
N ILE A 299 4.17 -24.11 -2.69
CA ILE A 299 3.71 -23.38 -3.90
C ILE A 299 2.80 -24.23 -4.80
N ASN A 300 2.89 -25.57 -4.73
CA ASN A 300 2.07 -26.49 -5.52
C ASN A 300 0.93 -27.17 -4.74
N SER A 301 0.79 -26.92 -3.44
CA SER A 301 -0.26 -27.53 -2.60
C SER A 301 -1.70 -27.21 -3.05
N GLY A 302 -1.92 -26.02 -3.61
CA GLY A 302 -3.25 -25.55 -4.02
C GLY A 302 -4.20 -25.19 -2.89
N THR A 303 -3.77 -25.30 -1.62
CA THR A 303 -4.61 -25.09 -0.43
C THR A 303 -4.24 -23.84 0.38
N ASN A 304 -3.31 -23.03 -0.12
CA ASN A 304 -2.85 -21.81 0.54
C ASN A 304 -2.87 -20.61 -0.44
N SER A 305 -2.51 -19.42 0.06
CA SER A 305 -2.45 -18.19 -0.74
C SER A 305 -1.08 -17.91 -1.37
N LEU A 306 -0.12 -18.83 -1.29
CA LEU A 306 1.21 -18.65 -1.88
C LEU A 306 1.11 -18.75 -3.41
N PHE A 307 1.30 -17.61 -4.09
CA PHE A 307 1.18 -17.51 -5.56
C PHE A 307 -0.14 -18.10 -6.09
N LEU A 308 -1.28 -17.56 -5.66
CA LEU A 308 -2.60 -17.94 -6.18
C LEU A 308 -2.64 -17.98 -7.71
N THR A 309 -3.42 -18.90 -8.26
CA THR A 309 -3.62 -18.99 -9.71
C THR A 309 -4.23 -17.70 -10.24
N ILE A 310 -3.76 -17.24 -11.39
CA ILE A 310 -4.14 -15.96 -12.00
C ILE A 310 -4.55 -16.16 -13.46
N GLY A 311 -5.54 -15.39 -13.91
CA GLY A 311 -6.09 -15.43 -15.25
C GLY A 311 -6.55 -14.05 -15.76
N PRO A 312 -7.48 -14.01 -16.74
CA PRO A 312 -7.85 -12.75 -17.42
C PRO A 312 -8.48 -11.69 -16.52
N GLY A 313 -9.26 -12.11 -15.51
CA GLY A 313 -9.79 -11.20 -14.50
C GLY A 313 -8.70 -10.49 -13.70
N ASP A 314 -7.68 -11.24 -13.29
CA ASP A 314 -6.50 -10.70 -12.62
C ASP A 314 -5.74 -9.72 -13.53
N PHE A 315 -5.60 -10.02 -14.82
CA PHE A 315 -4.94 -9.13 -15.77
C PHE A 315 -5.59 -7.74 -15.79
N LEU A 316 -6.92 -7.67 -15.95
CA LEU A 316 -7.64 -6.41 -16.07
C LEU A 316 -7.54 -5.56 -14.78
N VAL A 317 -7.70 -6.19 -13.62
CA VAL A 317 -7.65 -5.46 -12.35
C VAL A 317 -6.23 -5.00 -12.00
N HIS A 318 -5.17 -5.74 -12.37
CA HIS A 318 -3.81 -5.26 -12.22
C HIS A 318 -3.54 -4.02 -13.10
N HIS A 319 -4.14 -3.93 -14.29
CA HIS A 319 -4.05 -2.72 -15.12
C HIS A 319 -4.87 -1.55 -14.56
N ALA A 320 -6.00 -1.82 -13.89
CA ALA A 320 -6.74 -0.81 -13.13
C ALA A 320 -5.93 -0.29 -11.92
N ILE A 321 -5.27 -1.18 -11.18
CA ILE A 321 -4.36 -0.80 -10.08
C ILE A 321 -3.19 0.02 -10.64
N ALA A 322 -2.59 -0.40 -11.76
CA ALA A 322 -1.54 0.36 -12.43
C ALA A 322 -2.02 1.77 -12.84
N LEU A 323 -3.23 1.89 -13.40
CA LEU A 323 -3.86 3.18 -13.70
C LEU A 323 -3.95 4.05 -12.44
N GLY A 324 -4.47 3.50 -11.34
CA GLY A 324 -4.61 4.20 -10.08
C GLY A 324 -3.27 4.70 -9.52
N LEU A 325 -2.25 3.84 -9.50
CA LEU A 325 -0.90 4.17 -9.06
C LEU A 325 -0.26 5.28 -9.91
N HIS A 326 -0.34 5.17 -11.24
CA HIS A 326 0.23 6.17 -12.14
C HIS A 326 -0.51 7.50 -12.07
N THR A 327 -1.85 7.50 -11.94
CA THR A 327 -2.63 8.72 -11.81
C THR A 327 -2.37 9.41 -10.48
N THR A 328 -2.32 8.66 -9.39
CA THR A 328 -1.97 9.20 -8.05
C THR A 328 -0.56 9.80 -8.08
N THR A 329 0.40 9.09 -8.67
CA THR A 329 1.78 9.56 -8.83
C THR A 329 1.85 10.81 -9.70
N LEU A 330 1.11 10.86 -10.81
CA LEU A 330 1.03 12.04 -11.69
C LEU A 330 0.59 13.28 -10.91
N ILE A 331 -0.49 13.17 -10.13
CA ILE A 331 -1.03 14.30 -9.36
C ILE A 331 0.00 14.78 -8.33
N LEU A 332 0.60 13.84 -7.58
CA LEU A 332 1.59 14.15 -6.54
C LEU A 332 2.89 14.74 -7.10
N VAL A 333 3.46 14.11 -8.13
CA VAL A 333 4.68 14.57 -8.80
C VAL A 333 4.44 15.94 -9.42
N LYS A 334 3.35 16.12 -10.20
CA LYS A 334 3.03 17.42 -10.79
C LYS A 334 2.83 18.49 -9.71
N GLY A 335 2.15 18.16 -8.61
CA GLY A 335 1.99 19.02 -7.44
C GLY A 335 3.32 19.48 -6.85
N ALA A 336 4.28 18.57 -6.69
CA ALA A 336 5.61 18.86 -6.17
C ALA A 336 6.49 19.67 -7.14
N LEU A 337 6.51 19.31 -8.43
CA LEU A 337 7.36 19.96 -9.43
C LEU A 337 6.86 21.35 -9.86
N ASP A 338 5.56 21.61 -9.75
CA ASP A 338 4.95 22.93 -9.96
C ASP A 338 4.77 23.73 -8.66
N ALA A 339 5.26 23.24 -7.52
CA ALA A 339 5.07 23.86 -6.22
C ALA A 339 5.74 25.23 -6.13
N ARG A 340 6.92 25.39 -6.76
CA ARG A 340 7.66 26.66 -6.75
C ARG A 340 7.13 27.68 -7.77
N GLY A 341 6.49 27.21 -8.83
CA GLY A 341 5.98 28.05 -9.90
C GLY A 341 5.57 27.23 -11.13
N SER A 342 4.56 27.74 -11.84
CA SER A 342 4.13 27.26 -13.15
C SER A 342 3.89 28.45 -14.08
N LYS A 343 3.59 28.20 -15.36
CA LYS A 343 3.28 29.29 -16.30
C LYS A 343 2.08 30.15 -15.87
N LEU A 344 1.10 29.57 -15.18
CA LEU A 344 -0.11 30.27 -14.74
C LEU A 344 0.13 31.12 -13.48
N MET A 345 1.04 30.70 -12.61
CA MET A 345 1.44 31.40 -11.38
C MET A 345 2.95 31.18 -11.15
N PRO A 346 3.81 32.03 -11.73
CA PRO A 346 5.26 31.85 -11.69
C PRO A 346 5.89 32.03 -10.31
N ASP A 347 5.28 32.87 -9.46
CA ASP A 347 5.70 33.28 -8.13
C ASP A 347 5.08 32.42 -7.01
N LYS A 348 4.60 31.23 -7.33
CA LYS A 348 3.85 30.36 -6.40
C LYS A 348 4.58 30.08 -5.08
N LYS A 349 5.91 29.94 -5.11
CA LYS A 349 6.73 29.74 -3.89
C LYS A 349 6.51 30.83 -2.83
N ASP A 350 6.17 32.06 -3.23
CA ASP A 350 6.03 33.21 -2.34
C ASP A 350 4.71 33.16 -1.52
N PHE A 351 3.78 32.28 -1.91
CA PHE A 351 2.48 32.08 -1.24
C PHE A 351 2.49 30.87 -0.29
N GLY A 352 3.57 30.10 -0.26
CA GLY A 352 3.70 28.89 0.57
C GLY A 352 2.98 27.67 0.01
N TYR A 353 2.88 26.62 0.83
CA TYR A 353 2.38 25.30 0.40
C TYR A 353 0.85 25.25 0.20
N ALA A 354 0.09 25.89 1.09
CA ALA A 354 -1.36 25.84 1.14
C ALA A 354 -1.95 27.27 1.09
N PHE A 355 -2.70 27.56 0.05
CA PHE A 355 -3.42 28.82 -0.13
C PHE A 355 -4.67 28.60 -1.01
N PRO A 356 -5.70 29.46 -0.94
CA PRO A 356 -7.00 29.17 -1.57
C PRO A 356 -6.99 29.08 -3.10
N CYS A 357 -6.42 30.12 -3.72
CA CYS A 357 -6.29 30.39 -5.15
C CYS A 357 -5.50 31.71 -5.31
N ASP A 358 -5.20 32.12 -6.55
CA ASP A 358 -4.72 33.46 -6.90
C ASP A 358 -5.80 34.24 -7.68
N GLY A 359 -7.03 34.20 -7.16
CA GLY A 359 -8.20 34.90 -7.69
C GLY A 359 -8.83 34.32 -8.96
N PRO A 360 -9.95 34.91 -9.43
CA PRO A 360 -10.67 34.47 -10.62
C PRO A 360 -10.06 34.97 -11.94
N GLY A 361 -9.03 35.83 -11.88
CA GLY A 361 -8.33 36.33 -13.06
C GLY A 361 -7.60 35.22 -13.84
N ARG A 362 -7.11 35.55 -15.04
CA ARG A 362 -6.32 34.63 -15.91
C ARG A 362 -7.02 33.30 -16.24
N GLY A 363 -8.36 33.28 -16.26
CA GLY A 363 -9.17 32.09 -16.52
C GLY A 363 -9.59 31.30 -15.28
N GLY A 364 -9.18 31.73 -14.08
CA GLY A 364 -9.47 31.08 -12.80
C GLY A 364 -8.30 30.23 -12.30
N THR A 365 -8.02 30.32 -10.99
CA THR A 365 -6.87 29.65 -10.35
C THR A 365 -7.28 28.81 -9.14
N CYS A 366 -8.47 28.24 -9.18
CA CYS A 366 -8.93 27.30 -8.17
C CYS A 366 -7.99 26.09 -8.11
N ASP A 367 -7.74 25.60 -6.89
CA ASP A 367 -6.99 24.36 -6.65
C ASP A 367 -5.56 24.37 -7.24
N ILE A 368 -4.90 25.53 -7.25
CA ILE A 368 -3.58 25.73 -7.88
C ILE A 368 -2.40 25.47 -6.93
N SER A 369 -2.62 25.42 -5.62
CA SER A 369 -1.55 25.25 -4.64
C SER A 369 -1.02 23.80 -4.62
N ALA A 370 0.16 23.58 -4.06
CA ALA A 370 0.71 22.23 -3.93
C ALA A 370 -0.07 21.38 -2.90
N TRP A 371 -0.69 22.03 -1.90
CA TRP A 371 -1.63 21.37 -0.99
C TRP A 371 -2.89 20.89 -1.71
N ASP A 372 -3.40 21.63 -2.70
CA ASP A 372 -4.57 21.21 -3.47
C ASP A 372 -4.27 19.96 -4.32
N ALA A 373 -3.04 19.80 -4.80
CA ALA A 373 -2.60 18.56 -5.45
C ALA A 373 -2.59 17.36 -4.47
N PHE A 374 -2.15 17.56 -3.22
CA PHE A 374 -2.28 16.54 -2.17
C PHE A 374 -3.75 16.17 -1.94
N TYR A 375 -4.62 17.18 -1.81
CA TYR A 375 -6.07 16.99 -1.64
C TYR A 375 -6.69 16.17 -2.79
N LEU A 376 -6.32 16.45 -4.05
CA LEU A 376 -6.79 15.69 -5.20
C LEU A 376 -6.21 14.26 -5.26
N ALA A 377 -4.93 14.10 -4.91
CA ALA A 377 -4.27 12.80 -4.89
C ALA A 377 -4.87 11.85 -3.86
N MET A 378 -5.39 12.38 -2.74
CA MET A 378 -6.05 11.58 -1.72
C MET A 378 -7.28 10.83 -2.24
N PHE A 379 -8.09 11.43 -3.11
CA PHE A 379 -9.21 10.72 -3.75
C PHE A 379 -8.74 9.57 -4.64
N TRP A 380 -7.68 9.81 -5.43
CA TRP A 380 -7.11 8.78 -6.29
C TRP A 380 -6.42 7.67 -5.51
N MET A 381 -5.75 7.99 -4.40
CA MET A 381 -5.18 7.00 -3.49
C MET A 381 -6.28 6.11 -2.90
N LEU A 382 -7.34 6.69 -2.33
CA LEU A 382 -8.46 5.94 -1.77
C LEU A 382 -9.11 5.03 -2.83
N ASN A 383 -9.32 5.55 -4.03
CA ASN A 383 -9.87 4.76 -5.14
C ASN A 383 -8.94 3.61 -5.58
N THR A 384 -7.63 3.87 -5.69
CA THR A 384 -6.63 2.86 -6.07
C THR A 384 -6.58 1.73 -5.04
N LEU A 385 -6.57 2.08 -3.76
CA LEU A 385 -6.61 1.08 -2.68
C LEU A 385 -7.96 0.39 -2.57
N GLY A 386 -9.05 1.07 -2.88
CA GLY A 386 -10.37 0.46 -3.07
C GLY A 386 -10.31 -0.66 -4.11
N TRP A 387 -9.77 -0.39 -5.31
CA TRP A 387 -9.61 -1.41 -6.35
C TRP A 387 -8.72 -2.57 -5.90
N LEU A 388 -7.57 -2.29 -5.28
CA LEU A 388 -6.65 -3.30 -4.77
C LEU A 388 -7.31 -4.19 -3.70
N THR A 389 -7.97 -3.59 -2.72
CA THR A 389 -8.56 -4.33 -1.61
C THR A 389 -9.85 -5.04 -2.00
N PHE A 390 -10.63 -4.50 -2.95
CA PHE A 390 -11.79 -5.18 -3.54
C PHE A 390 -11.34 -6.43 -4.30
N TYR A 391 -10.29 -6.30 -5.11
CA TYR A 391 -9.68 -7.42 -5.82
C TYR A 391 -9.20 -8.50 -4.86
N TRP A 392 -8.37 -8.12 -3.88
CA TRP A 392 -7.82 -9.06 -2.93
C TRP A 392 -8.94 -9.79 -2.18
N HIS A 393 -9.93 -9.05 -1.68
CA HIS A 393 -11.01 -9.62 -0.88
C HIS A 393 -11.91 -10.52 -1.72
N TRP A 394 -12.36 -10.10 -2.90
CA TRP A 394 -13.22 -10.94 -3.73
C TRP A 394 -12.51 -12.23 -4.17
N LYS A 395 -11.25 -12.11 -4.58
CA LYS A 395 -10.44 -13.28 -4.95
C LYS A 395 -10.32 -14.27 -3.78
N HIS A 396 -10.04 -13.78 -2.58
CA HIS A 396 -9.93 -14.64 -1.39
C HIS A 396 -11.27 -15.22 -0.94
N LEU A 397 -12.37 -14.47 -1.01
CA LEU A 397 -13.71 -15.02 -0.74
C LEU A 397 -14.00 -16.23 -1.63
N CYS A 398 -13.73 -16.12 -2.94
CA CYS A 398 -13.96 -17.24 -3.87
C CYS A 398 -13.02 -18.42 -3.60
N VAL A 399 -11.78 -18.18 -3.15
CA VAL A 399 -10.85 -19.24 -2.72
C VAL A 399 -11.37 -19.94 -1.46
N TRP A 400 -11.76 -19.19 -0.43
CA TRP A 400 -12.24 -19.74 0.84
C TRP A 400 -13.61 -20.44 0.71
N GLN A 401 -14.47 -19.99 -0.21
CA GLN A 401 -15.72 -20.67 -0.58
C GLN A 401 -15.51 -21.89 -1.48
N ASN A 402 -14.27 -22.16 -1.91
CA ASN A 402 -13.94 -23.21 -2.88
C ASN A 402 -14.73 -23.08 -4.20
N ASN A 403 -14.96 -21.84 -4.64
CA ASN A 403 -15.66 -21.49 -5.89
C ASN A 403 -14.87 -20.44 -6.68
N VAL A 404 -13.62 -20.76 -7.02
CA VAL A 404 -12.71 -19.87 -7.75
C VAL A 404 -13.24 -19.53 -9.15
N ALA A 405 -14.08 -20.39 -9.74
CA ALA A 405 -14.72 -20.15 -11.03
C ALA A 405 -15.56 -18.85 -11.03
N GLN A 406 -16.24 -18.53 -9.94
CA GLN A 406 -17.02 -17.30 -9.83
C GLN A 406 -16.17 -16.05 -10.07
N PHE A 407 -14.99 -15.97 -9.44
CA PHE A 407 -14.08 -14.85 -9.69
C PHE A 407 -13.55 -14.88 -11.13
N ASN A 408 -13.09 -16.05 -11.60
CA ASN A 408 -12.46 -16.17 -12.92
C ASN A 408 -13.40 -15.80 -14.07
N GLU A 409 -14.70 -16.13 -13.94
CA GLU A 409 -15.70 -15.86 -14.97
C GLU A 409 -16.32 -14.47 -14.86
N ASN A 410 -16.51 -13.94 -13.64
CA ASN A 410 -17.27 -12.70 -13.42
C ASN A 410 -16.41 -11.46 -13.21
N SER A 411 -15.12 -11.59 -12.92
CA SER A 411 -14.25 -10.42 -12.70
C SER A 411 -13.80 -9.73 -14.00
N THR A 412 -14.12 -10.28 -15.17
CA THR A 412 -13.71 -9.73 -16.47
C THR A 412 -14.59 -8.59 -16.98
N TYR A 413 -15.73 -8.34 -16.32
CA TYR A 413 -16.71 -7.29 -16.65
C TYR A 413 -17.26 -6.64 -15.36
N LEU A 414 -17.61 -5.35 -15.39
CA LEU A 414 -17.92 -4.57 -14.18
C LEU A 414 -19.23 -4.98 -13.52
N MET A 415 -20.22 -5.47 -14.28
CA MET A 415 -21.46 -5.98 -13.68
C MET A 415 -21.21 -7.17 -12.74
N GLY A 416 -20.18 -8.00 -12.99
CA GLY A 416 -19.81 -9.08 -12.08
C GLY A 416 -19.29 -8.56 -10.75
N TRP A 417 -18.42 -7.53 -10.76
CA TRP A 417 -17.96 -6.85 -9.54
C TRP A 417 -19.12 -6.23 -8.75
N PHE A 418 -20.12 -5.66 -9.43
CA PHE A 418 -21.28 -5.10 -8.75
C PHE A 418 -22.18 -6.20 -8.16
N ARG A 419 -22.58 -7.17 -8.98
CA ARG A 419 -23.58 -8.19 -8.61
C ARG A 419 -23.01 -9.25 -7.68
N ASP A 420 -21.90 -9.86 -8.05
CA ASP A 420 -21.40 -11.08 -7.42
C ASP A 420 -20.41 -10.80 -6.29
N TYR A 421 -19.84 -9.59 -6.25
CA TYR A 421 -19.03 -9.13 -5.13
C TYR A 421 -19.81 -8.19 -4.21
N LEU A 422 -20.11 -6.96 -4.64
CA LEU A 422 -20.68 -5.95 -3.74
C LEU A 422 -22.09 -6.30 -3.27
N TRP A 423 -23.00 -6.62 -4.21
CA TRP A 423 -24.39 -6.91 -3.88
C TRP A 423 -24.51 -8.24 -3.13
N ALA A 424 -24.00 -9.34 -3.69
CA ALA A 424 -24.16 -10.68 -3.11
C ALA A 424 -23.56 -10.78 -1.69
N ASN A 425 -22.36 -10.23 -1.47
CA ASN A 425 -21.70 -10.32 -0.17
C ASN A 425 -22.20 -9.27 0.84
N SER A 426 -23.03 -8.32 0.43
CA SER A 426 -23.69 -7.39 1.37
C SER A 426 -24.85 -8.02 2.15
N ALA A 427 -25.37 -9.17 1.69
CA ALA A 427 -26.53 -9.83 2.28
C ALA A 427 -26.43 -10.08 3.79
N PRO A 428 -25.35 -10.69 4.34
CA PRO A 428 -25.22 -10.87 5.79
C PRO A 428 -25.10 -9.53 6.54
N LEU A 429 -24.38 -8.56 5.98
CA LEU A 429 -24.20 -7.23 6.56
C LEU A 429 -25.55 -6.50 6.73
N ILE A 430 -26.34 -6.37 5.66
CA ILE A 430 -27.57 -5.56 5.69
C ILE A 430 -28.69 -6.21 6.51
N ASN A 431 -28.58 -7.52 6.78
CA ASN A 431 -29.48 -8.25 7.68
C ASN A 431 -28.95 -8.35 9.12
N GLY A 432 -27.88 -7.62 9.47
CA GLY A 432 -27.39 -7.54 10.85
C GLY A 432 -28.46 -7.08 11.84
N TYR A 433 -29.40 -6.25 11.38
CA TYR A 433 -30.67 -5.99 12.02
C TYR A 433 -31.79 -5.93 10.98
N SER A 434 -32.98 -6.41 11.35
CA SER A 434 -34.17 -6.43 10.50
C SER A 434 -35.43 -6.21 11.35
N PRO A 435 -36.62 -6.04 10.75
CA PRO A 435 -37.87 -6.00 11.52
C PRO A 435 -38.13 -7.23 12.38
N PHE A 436 -37.45 -8.35 12.11
CA PHE A 436 -37.63 -9.62 12.81
C PHE A 436 -36.64 -9.84 13.96
N GLY A 437 -35.60 -9.01 14.10
CA GLY A 437 -34.59 -9.15 15.14
C GLY A 437 -33.23 -8.59 14.78
N THR A 438 -32.26 -8.78 15.67
CA THR A 438 -30.86 -8.33 15.53
C THR A 438 -29.92 -9.49 15.78
N ASN A 439 -28.73 -9.49 15.15
CA ASN A 439 -27.65 -10.42 15.42
C ASN A 439 -26.34 -9.67 15.72
N ASN A 440 -25.25 -10.41 15.91
CA ASN A 440 -23.92 -9.87 16.22
C ASN A 440 -23.34 -8.95 15.10
N LEU A 441 -23.85 -9.00 13.87
CA LEU A 441 -23.46 -8.12 12.77
C LEU A 441 -24.18 -6.75 12.79
N SER A 442 -25.16 -6.54 13.69
CA SER A 442 -25.91 -5.29 13.81
C SER A 442 -25.02 -4.04 13.96
N VAL A 443 -23.91 -4.13 14.69
CA VAL A 443 -22.96 -3.02 14.85
C VAL A 443 -22.30 -2.65 13.51
N TRP A 444 -21.98 -3.64 12.68
CA TRP A 444 -21.40 -3.42 11.35
C TRP A 444 -22.44 -2.87 10.39
N ALA A 445 -23.68 -3.36 10.43
CA ALA A 445 -24.78 -2.81 9.66
C ALA A 445 -25.02 -1.32 9.97
N TRP A 446 -25.00 -0.96 11.26
CA TRP A 446 -25.14 0.44 11.68
C TRP A 446 -23.94 1.28 11.24
N MET A 447 -22.72 0.79 11.45
CA MET A 447 -21.50 1.46 11.03
C MET A 447 -21.49 1.70 9.52
N PHE A 448 -21.96 0.73 8.73
CA PHE A 448 -22.06 0.83 7.28
C PHE A 448 -22.95 2.00 6.84
N LEU A 449 -24.16 2.14 7.40
CA LEU A 449 -25.03 3.27 7.09
C LEU A 449 -24.51 4.60 7.63
N PHE A 450 -23.98 4.61 8.86
CA PHE A 450 -23.36 5.79 9.43
C PHE A 450 -22.20 6.29 8.55
N ALA A 451 -21.37 5.38 8.05
CA ALA A 451 -20.26 5.71 7.19
C ALA A 451 -20.72 6.27 5.83
N HIS A 452 -21.82 5.77 5.25
CA HIS A 452 -22.43 6.37 4.06
C HIS A 452 -22.89 7.81 4.33
N LEU A 453 -23.51 8.06 5.49
CA LEU A 453 -23.90 9.41 5.90
C LEU A 453 -22.68 10.33 6.04
N VAL A 454 -21.61 9.88 6.68
CA VAL A 454 -20.36 10.65 6.84
C VAL A 454 -19.74 10.95 5.48
N TRP A 455 -19.66 9.95 4.59
CA TRP A 455 -19.14 10.11 3.23
C TRP A 455 -19.94 11.15 2.45
N ALA A 456 -21.27 11.03 2.43
CA ALA A 456 -22.17 11.96 1.75
C ALA A 456 -22.15 13.38 2.37
N THR A 457 -21.94 13.48 3.69
CA THR A 457 -21.74 14.77 4.38
C THR A 457 -20.48 15.47 3.86
N GLY A 458 -19.43 14.71 3.51
CA GLY A 458 -18.24 15.25 2.86
C GLY A 458 -18.57 16.01 1.58
N PHE A 459 -19.50 15.51 0.75
CA PHE A 459 -19.89 16.12 -0.51
C PHE A 459 -20.48 17.53 -0.33
N MET A 460 -21.15 17.80 0.81
CA MET A 460 -21.63 19.14 1.12
C MET A 460 -20.48 20.16 1.09
N PHE A 461 -19.36 19.85 1.72
CA PHE A 461 -18.19 20.74 1.78
C PHE A 461 -17.37 20.77 0.50
N LEU A 462 -17.39 19.68 -0.29
CA LEU A 462 -16.61 19.56 -1.53
C LEU A 462 -17.30 20.22 -2.73
N ILE A 463 -18.64 20.23 -2.74
CA ILE A 463 -19.44 20.77 -3.85
C ILE A 463 -19.83 22.23 -3.59
N SER A 464 -20.41 22.53 -2.41
CA SER A 464 -20.87 23.88 -2.10
C SER A 464 -19.74 24.70 -1.47
N TRP A 465 -19.47 25.87 -2.03
CA TRP A 465 -18.28 26.65 -1.66
C TRP A 465 -18.62 27.81 -0.72
N ARG A 466 -17.57 28.38 -0.12
CA ARG A 466 -17.63 29.33 1.00
C ARG A 466 -18.66 30.45 0.86
N GLY A 467 -18.76 31.08 -0.32
CA GLY A 467 -19.59 32.27 -0.53
C GLY A 467 -21.05 32.05 -0.15
N TYR A 468 -21.64 30.94 -0.58
CA TYR A 468 -23.01 30.55 -0.25
C TYR A 468 -23.24 30.46 1.26
N TRP A 469 -22.34 29.79 1.97
CA TRP A 469 -22.43 29.62 3.42
C TRP A 469 -22.20 30.92 4.19
N GLN A 470 -21.34 31.80 3.68
CA GLN A 470 -21.07 33.09 4.31
C GLN A 470 -22.32 33.97 4.29
N GLU A 471 -23.01 34.07 3.15
CA GLU A 471 -24.27 34.81 3.03
C GLU A 471 -25.36 34.22 3.93
N LEU A 472 -25.47 32.89 4.01
CA LEU A 472 -26.43 32.24 4.90
C LEU A 472 -26.13 32.56 6.38
N ILE A 473 -24.86 32.48 6.80
CA ILE A 473 -24.46 32.81 8.17
C ILE A 473 -24.78 34.26 8.52
N GLU A 474 -24.65 35.19 7.57
CA GLU A 474 -25.01 36.60 7.79
C GLU A 474 -26.51 36.77 8.09
N THR A 475 -27.38 35.97 7.46
CA THR A 475 -28.82 35.97 7.81
C THR A 475 -29.07 35.43 9.23
N LEU A 476 -28.28 34.44 9.68
CA LEU A 476 -28.38 33.89 11.04
C LEU A 476 -27.87 34.88 12.10
N VAL A 477 -26.77 35.57 11.80
CA VAL A 477 -26.22 36.67 12.62
C VAL A 477 -27.29 37.76 12.80
N TRP A 478 -27.92 38.19 11.71
CA TRP A 478 -29.02 39.14 11.75
C TRP A 478 -30.19 38.63 12.61
N ALA A 479 -30.60 37.37 12.42
CA ALA A 479 -31.71 36.79 13.16
C ALA A 479 -31.42 36.72 14.67
N HIS A 480 -30.21 36.31 15.06
CA HIS A 480 -29.79 36.22 16.46
C HIS A 480 -29.82 37.57 17.16
N GLU A 481 -29.26 38.62 16.54
CA GLU A 481 -29.23 39.98 17.10
C GLU A 481 -30.63 40.60 17.22
N ARG A 482 -31.57 40.19 16.35
CA ARG A 482 -32.94 40.72 16.31
C ARG A 482 -33.94 39.88 17.09
N THR A 483 -33.57 38.72 17.60
CA THR A 483 -34.46 37.86 18.40
C THR A 483 -34.42 38.30 19.88
N PRO A 484 -35.55 38.79 20.44
CA PRO A 484 -35.61 39.18 21.85
C PRO A 484 -35.22 38.00 22.77
N LEU A 485 -34.61 38.31 23.91
CA LEU A 485 -34.06 37.35 24.89
C LEU A 485 -32.78 36.64 24.41
N ALA A 486 -32.71 36.20 23.15
CA ALA A 486 -31.49 35.62 22.57
C ALA A 486 -30.38 36.67 22.39
N ASN A 487 -30.76 37.91 22.03
CA ASN A 487 -29.86 39.05 21.85
C ASN A 487 -29.13 39.51 23.13
N LEU A 488 -29.52 39.01 24.30
CA LEU A 488 -28.79 39.21 25.56
C LEU A 488 -27.50 38.39 25.63
N VAL A 489 -27.43 37.32 24.83
CA VAL A 489 -26.26 36.45 24.71
C VAL A 489 -25.50 36.82 23.45
N SER A 490 -24.27 37.31 23.58
CA SER A 490 -23.40 37.63 22.44
C SER A 490 -22.33 36.57 22.25
N TRP A 491 -21.92 36.37 21.00
CA TRP A 491 -20.75 35.56 20.69
C TRP A 491 -19.46 36.30 21.06
N LYS A 492 -18.46 35.55 21.50
CA LYS A 492 -17.10 36.06 21.68
C LYS A 492 -16.41 36.23 20.33
N ASP A 493 -16.52 35.21 19.48
CA ASP A 493 -15.92 35.16 18.15
C ASP A 493 -17.00 35.25 17.08
N LYS A 494 -16.79 36.10 16.06
CA LYS A 494 -17.80 36.33 15.02
C LYS A 494 -18.02 35.04 14.20
N PRO A 495 -19.28 34.60 14.02
CA PRO A 495 -19.59 33.47 13.16
C PRO A 495 -19.20 33.78 11.71
N VAL A 496 -18.36 32.94 11.12
CA VAL A 496 -17.97 33.02 9.71
C VAL A 496 -17.95 31.63 9.10
N ALA A 497 -18.16 31.54 7.79
CA ALA A 497 -18.00 30.28 7.06
C ALA A 497 -16.53 29.82 7.10
N LEU A 498 -16.32 28.50 7.07
CA LEU A 498 -15.00 27.88 6.94
C LEU A 498 -14.21 28.52 5.78
N SER A 499 -12.89 28.61 5.93
CA SER A 499 -12.03 29.05 4.82
C SER A 499 -12.08 28.04 3.67
N ILE A 500 -11.68 28.47 2.47
CA ILE A 500 -11.69 27.60 1.27
C ILE A 500 -10.84 26.34 1.50
N VAL A 501 -9.60 26.50 2.00
CA VAL A 501 -8.70 25.38 2.29
C VAL A 501 -9.25 24.51 3.43
N GLN A 502 -9.86 25.13 4.46
CA GLN A 502 -10.49 24.39 5.56
C GLN A 502 -11.67 23.54 5.06
N ALA A 503 -12.53 24.07 4.19
CA ALA A 503 -13.66 23.32 3.64
C ALA A 503 -13.20 22.13 2.79
N ARG A 504 -12.16 22.30 1.96
CA ARG A 504 -11.51 21.19 1.23
C ARG A 504 -11.01 20.11 2.19
N LEU A 505 -10.30 20.50 3.26
CA LEU A 505 -9.78 19.57 4.25
C LEU A 505 -10.90 18.84 4.99
N VAL A 506 -11.90 19.58 5.51
CA VAL A 506 -13.03 19.02 6.25
C VAL A 506 -13.85 18.08 5.37
N GLY A 507 -14.12 18.48 4.12
CA GLY A 507 -14.78 17.64 3.13
C GLY A 507 -14.01 16.36 2.83
N LEU A 508 -12.70 16.48 2.62
CA LEU A 508 -11.82 15.33 2.41
C LEU A 508 -11.76 14.41 3.64
N THR A 509 -11.74 14.95 4.85
CA THR A 509 -11.77 14.15 6.09
C THR A 509 -13.05 13.33 6.18
N HIS A 510 -14.21 13.95 5.95
CA HIS A 510 -15.50 13.24 5.94
C HIS A 510 -15.55 12.18 4.83
N PHE A 511 -15.11 12.53 3.62
CA PHE A 511 -15.03 11.58 2.51
C PHE A 511 -14.15 10.38 2.89
N THR A 512 -12.96 10.63 3.44
CA THR A 512 -11.98 9.60 3.81
C THR A 512 -12.49 8.69 4.93
N VAL A 513 -13.01 9.28 6.01
CA VAL A 513 -13.56 8.52 7.15
C VAL A 513 -14.76 7.68 6.71
N GLY A 514 -15.68 8.28 5.97
CA GLY A 514 -16.85 7.58 5.43
C GLY A 514 -16.44 6.45 4.47
N TYR A 515 -15.44 6.66 3.63
CA TYR A 515 -14.92 5.64 2.71
C TYR A 515 -14.34 4.43 3.46
N ILE A 516 -13.45 4.67 4.43
CA ILE A 516 -12.79 3.61 5.20
C ILE A 516 -13.80 2.84 6.05
N LEU A 517 -14.68 3.53 6.78
CA LEU A 517 -15.65 2.86 7.66
C LEU A 517 -16.70 2.09 6.87
N THR A 518 -17.10 2.58 5.69
CA THR A 518 -18.02 1.86 4.81
C THR A 518 -17.40 0.54 4.38
N TYR A 519 -16.16 0.57 3.91
CA TYR A 519 -15.51 -0.65 3.45
C TYR A 519 -15.14 -1.59 4.61
N ALA A 520 -14.66 -1.07 5.74
CA ALA A 520 -14.32 -1.89 6.91
C ALA A 520 -15.53 -2.66 7.44
N ALA A 521 -16.70 -2.01 7.54
CA ALA A 521 -17.93 -2.67 7.96
C ALA A 521 -18.38 -3.76 6.98
N PHE A 522 -18.31 -3.47 5.67
CA PHE A 522 -18.61 -4.46 4.63
C PHE A 522 -17.65 -5.65 4.66
N LEU A 523 -16.34 -5.39 4.67
CA LEU A 523 -15.27 -6.39 4.70
C LEU A 523 -15.48 -7.34 5.88
N ILE A 524 -15.55 -6.82 7.10
CA ILE A 524 -15.64 -7.64 8.31
C ILE A 524 -16.94 -8.43 8.33
N ALA A 525 -18.08 -7.80 8.06
CA ALA A 525 -19.38 -8.47 8.17
C ALA A 525 -19.63 -9.48 7.05
N SER A 526 -19.11 -9.24 5.83
CA SER A 526 -19.25 -10.18 4.73
C SER A 526 -18.37 -11.41 4.90
N THR A 527 -17.13 -11.25 5.38
CA THR A 527 -16.26 -12.40 5.70
C THR A 527 -16.78 -13.15 6.92
N ALA A 528 -17.04 -12.46 8.04
CA ALA A 528 -17.51 -13.10 9.27
C ALA A 528 -18.91 -13.71 9.12
N GLY A 529 -19.80 -13.12 8.31
CA GLY A 529 -21.11 -13.68 8.04
C GLY A 529 -21.07 -14.98 7.23
N ALA A 530 -19.99 -15.23 6.49
CA ALA A 530 -19.80 -16.45 5.70
C ALA A 530 -18.99 -17.53 6.43
N PHE A 531 -18.05 -17.15 7.30
CA PHE A 531 -17.06 -18.07 7.89
C PHE A 531 -16.94 -18.01 9.42
N GLY A 532 -17.59 -17.06 10.09
CA GLY A 532 -17.42 -16.77 11.52
C GLY A 532 -18.57 -17.22 12.41
#